data_AF-A0A2P7QF75-F1
#
_entry.id   AF-A0A2P7QF75-F1
#
_cell.length_a   1.000
_cell.length_b   1.000
_cell.length_c   1.000
_cell.angle_alpha   90.00
_cell.angle_beta   90.00
_cell.angle_gamma   90.00
#
_symmetry.space_group_name_H-M   'P 1'
#
loop_
_entity.id
_entity.type
_entity.pdbx_description
1 polymer ?
#
loop_
_entity_poly.entity_id
_entity_poly.type
_entity_poly.pdbx_seq_one_letter_code
_entity_poly.pdbx_strand_id
1 'polypeptide(L)'
;MLESHDAEQVKSGLQRACEIFESGQAFTDPAFLKVGLAAHLSSPELKVRRWAYKLVALLKDADQLGLLEDALLRTEKDPENRGWASAAFSGLADDGRIARLTSRLPDYRGTSLELAAKLYARGEPSRDDLNLQVWQNEALARKWLCLLCGYARDNPRTIDQRFGDLDLVRNSVGDHDPENVEYSIWAEYRNPNGSYRSILRKPDELLAHANVRRWLYRLLTKDGDAATAYLDLLTERMNPAHEPSEFAREGLALGLATLPFEDRRIEAIEWFIDEPSPRVKLALVDHLAFMANKLDDVIARDALVADYSRHPGELIGVKIRSVARPEWGLPAFQLPVPPNSKFIPPRDLFALELAANHGPVTQIYVAKQEVHVVNNKVEQSGSNNSMTGVVAGDMIQSTINALSRQEDTSLRELTPIIERFLTALAASGIDESEKRPVIEAAAEVAKATGEEKKSKLATLKGLARGVLRLPGMAAEAVKGGEELVEAIQHVIS
;
A
#
# COMPACT_ATOMS: atom_id res chain seq x y z
N MET A 1 6.43 -14.77 10.10
CA MET A 1 6.34 -13.46 10.78
C MET A 1 5.00 -13.28 11.48
N LEU A 2 3.86 -13.34 10.77
CA LEU A 2 2.53 -13.19 11.39
C LEU A 2 2.18 -14.28 12.41
N GLU A 3 2.69 -15.49 12.20
CA GLU A 3 2.53 -16.62 13.15
C GLU A 3 3.51 -16.58 14.33
N SER A 4 4.38 -15.56 14.42
CA SER A 4 5.38 -15.49 15.48
C SER A 4 4.74 -15.19 16.83
N HIS A 5 5.36 -15.70 17.90
CA HIS A 5 5.03 -15.31 19.28
C HIS A 5 5.67 -13.97 19.67
N ASP A 6 6.62 -13.48 18.87
CA ASP A 6 7.26 -12.20 19.08
C ASP A 6 6.42 -11.08 18.44
N ALA A 7 5.90 -10.18 19.28
CA ALA A 7 5.09 -9.06 18.87
C ALA A 7 5.77 -8.12 17.86
N GLU A 8 7.10 -7.95 17.96
CA GLU A 8 7.83 -7.11 17.02
C GLU A 8 7.95 -7.78 15.65
N GLN A 9 8.02 -9.11 15.58
CA GLN A 9 7.94 -9.85 14.32
C GLN A 9 6.55 -9.81 13.71
N VAL A 10 5.49 -9.96 14.52
CA VAL A 10 4.10 -9.85 14.05
C VAL A 10 3.85 -8.45 13.48
N LYS A 11 4.19 -7.40 14.24
CA LYS A 11 4.13 -6.01 13.81
C LYS A 11 4.89 -5.79 12.50
N SER A 12 6.13 -6.27 12.40
CA SER A 12 6.95 -6.14 11.18
C SER A 12 6.30 -6.86 9.99
N GLY A 13 5.67 -8.02 10.21
CA GLY A 13 4.91 -8.74 9.19
C GLY A 13 3.68 -7.96 8.72
N LEU A 14 2.90 -7.39 9.65
CA LEU A 14 1.73 -6.55 9.34
C LEU A 14 2.15 -5.27 8.60
N GLN A 15 3.25 -4.64 9.02
CA GLN A 15 3.84 -3.49 8.34
C GLN A 15 4.17 -3.81 6.89
N ARG A 16 4.88 -4.91 6.65
CA ARG A 16 5.25 -5.32 5.29
C ARG A 16 4.03 -5.63 4.42
N ALA A 17 3.01 -6.27 4.99
CA ALA A 17 1.76 -6.51 4.28
C ALA A 17 1.06 -5.19 3.89
N CYS A 18 1.00 -4.22 4.80
CA CYS A 18 0.44 -2.90 4.50
C CYS A 18 1.25 -2.18 3.41
N GLU A 19 2.58 -2.21 3.47
CA GLU A 19 3.45 -1.60 2.46
C GLU A 19 3.22 -2.18 1.06
N ILE A 20 3.02 -3.51 0.94
CA ILE A 20 2.69 -4.18 -0.32
C ILE A 20 1.38 -3.61 -0.90
N PHE A 21 0.30 -3.58 -0.12
CA PHE A 21 -0.98 -3.01 -0.59
C PHE A 21 -0.86 -1.53 -0.96
N GLU A 22 -0.14 -0.75 -0.14
CA GLU A 22 0.05 0.67 -0.42
C GLU A 22 0.88 0.92 -1.67
N SER A 23 1.81 0.04 -2.02
CA SER A 23 2.55 0.12 -3.28
C SER A 23 1.70 -0.19 -4.52
N GLY A 24 0.43 -0.60 -4.34
CA GLY A 24 -0.46 -1.03 -5.41
C GLY A 24 -0.26 -2.50 -5.81
N GLN A 25 0.56 -3.24 -5.06
CA GLN A 25 0.73 -4.68 -5.23
C GLN A 25 -0.36 -5.44 -4.46
N ALA A 26 -0.58 -6.68 -4.87
CA ALA A 26 -1.51 -7.59 -4.21
C ALA A 26 -0.84 -8.94 -3.93
N PHE A 27 -1.31 -9.62 -2.89
CA PHE A 27 -0.95 -11.01 -2.64
C PHE A 27 -1.73 -11.91 -3.59
N THR A 28 -1.08 -12.95 -4.12
CA THR A 28 -1.72 -13.97 -4.97
C THR A 28 -2.90 -14.63 -4.26
N ASP A 29 -2.76 -14.86 -2.96
CA ASP A 29 -3.82 -15.33 -2.09
C ASP A 29 -3.79 -14.49 -0.79
N PRO A 30 -4.71 -13.54 -0.57
CA PRO A 30 -4.75 -12.77 0.67
C PRO A 30 -5.47 -13.51 1.81
N ALA A 31 -6.02 -14.72 1.59
CA ALA A 31 -6.80 -15.43 2.60
C ALA A 31 -5.97 -15.72 3.86
N PHE A 32 -4.68 -16.06 3.72
CA PHE A 32 -3.80 -16.29 4.87
C PHE A 32 -3.67 -15.06 5.77
N LEU A 33 -3.75 -13.84 5.22
CA LEU A 33 -3.73 -12.61 6.00
C LEU A 33 -5.00 -12.46 6.83
N LYS A 34 -6.15 -12.82 6.26
CA LYS A 34 -7.46 -12.72 6.94
C LYS A 34 -7.56 -13.67 8.12
N VAL A 35 -7.07 -14.91 8.00
CA VAL A 35 -7.19 -15.92 9.06
C VAL A 35 -6.48 -15.49 10.36
N GLY A 36 -5.33 -14.80 10.26
CA GLY A 36 -4.61 -14.28 11.43
C GLY A 36 -5.11 -12.91 11.93
N LEU A 37 -5.86 -12.17 11.10
CA LEU A 37 -6.16 -10.76 11.35
C LEU A 37 -7.03 -10.54 12.59
N ALA A 38 -8.07 -11.35 12.77
CA ALA A 38 -8.97 -11.24 13.93
C ALA A 38 -8.21 -11.40 15.26
N ALA A 39 -7.29 -12.38 15.33
CA ALA A 39 -6.45 -12.58 16.51
C ALA A 39 -5.54 -11.37 16.81
N HIS A 40 -5.03 -10.71 15.77
CA HIS A 40 -4.19 -9.53 15.92
C HIS A 40 -4.97 -8.25 16.28
N LEU A 41 -6.25 -8.15 15.92
CA LEU A 41 -7.14 -7.06 16.37
C LEU A 41 -7.36 -7.09 17.89
N SER A 42 -7.30 -8.27 18.49
CA SER A 42 -7.42 -8.48 19.94
C SER A 42 -6.06 -8.62 20.66
N SER A 43 -4.94 -8.35 19.97
CA SER A 43 -3.61 -8.46 20.56
C SER A 43 -3.45 -7.55 21.77
N PRO A 44 -2.77 -7.95 22.87
CA PRO A 44 -2.48 -7.05 23.98
C PRO A 44 -1.55 -5.89 23.58
N GLU A 45 -0.77 -6.08 22.51
CA GLU A 45 0.26 -5.15 22.07
C GLU A 45 -0.32 -4.02 21.21
N LEU A 46 -0.21 -2.77 21.70
CA LEU A 46 -0.79 -1.59 21.05
C LEU A 46 -0.36 -1.48 19.58
N LYS A 47 0.94 -1.65 19.31
CA LYS A 47 1.51 -1.54 17.96
C LYS A 47 0.98 -2.65 17.03
N VAL A 48 0.76 -3.87 17.53
CA VAL A 48 0.21 -4.95 16.71
C VAL A 48 -1.22 -4.62 16.29
N ARG A 49 -2.08 -4.20 17.24
CA ARG A 49 -3.46 -3.79 16.93
C ARG A 49 -3.52 -2.64 15.94
N ARG A 50 -2.66 -1.63 16.11
CA ARG A 50 -2.51 -0.49 15.18
C ARG A 50 -2.37 -0.95 13.73
N TRP A 51 -1.39 -1.81 13.48
CA TRP A 51 -1.11 -2.31 12.14
C TRP A 51 -2.15 -3.31 11.65
N ALA A 52 -2.80 -4.05 12.55
CA ALA A 52 -3.94 -4.90 12.20
C ALA A 52 -5.13 -4.06 11.70
N TYR A 53 -5.53 -2.99 12.40
CA TYR A 53 -6.60 -2.08 11.94
C TYR A 53 -6.29 -1.47 10.57
N LYS A 54 -5.04 -1.03 10.37
CA LYS A 54 -4.58 -0.54 9.07
C LYS A 54 -4.71 -1.60 7.98
N LEU A 55 -4.29 -2.83 8.25
CA LEU A 55 -4.39 -3.93 7.28
C LEU A 55 -5.84 -4.27 6.94
N VAL A 56 -6.77 -4.25 7.92
CA VAL A 56 -8.21 -4.40 7.68
C VAL A 56 -8.70 -3.36 6.65
N ALA A 57 -8.30 -2.10 6.83
CA ALA A 57 -8.69 -1.00 5.95
C ALA A 57 -8.17 -1.16 4.52
N LEU A 58 -6.96 -1.71 4.37
CA LEU A 58 -6.31 -1.96 3.08
C LEU A 58 -6.88 -3.20 2.36
N LEU A 59 -7.17 -4.27 3.11
CA LEU A 59 -7.80 -5.49 2.59
C LEU A 59 -9.25 -5.30 2.15
N LYS A 60 -9.88 -4.21 2.59
CA LYS A 60 -11.31 -3.93 2.37
C LYS A 60 -12.22 -5.06 2.89
N ASP A 61 -11.85 -5.66 4.03
CA ASP A 61 -12.55 -6.80 4.60
C ASP A 61 -13.77 -6.38 5.44
N ALA A 62 -14.95 -6.32 4.81
CA ALA A 62 -16.20 -5.87 5.45
C ALA A 62 -16.67 -6.77 6.60
N ASP A 63 -16.22 -8.03 6.64
CA ASP A 63 -16.52 -8.98 7.71
C ASP A 63 -16.02 -8.49 9.09
N GLN A 64 -15.01 -7.61 9.10
CA GLN A 64 -14.43 -7.06 10.32
C GLN A 64 -15.19 -5.86 10.88
N LEU A 65 -16.24 -5.36 10.20
CA LEU A 65 -16.96 -4.16 10.62
C LEU A 65 -17.56 -4.26 12.04
N GLY A 66 -18.01 -5.45 12.45
CA GLY A 66 -18.53 -5.68 13.80
C GLY A 66 -17.45 -5.51 14.88
N LEU A 67 -16.26 -6.06 14.64
CA LEU A 67 -15.12 -5.94 15.56
C LEU A 67 -14.59 -4.51 15.63
N LEU A 68 -14.56 -3.79 14.51
CA LEU A 68 -14.18 -2.36 14.48
C LEU A 68 -15.18 -1.49 15.25
N GLU A 69 -16.47 -1.76 15.11
CA GLU A 69 -17.53 -1.05 15.85
C GLU A 69 -17.41 -1.30 17.36
N ASP A 70 -17.18 -2.55 17.78
CA ASP A 70 -16.96 -2.88 19.19
C ASP A 70 -15.67 -2.25 19.75
N ALA A 71 -14.58 -2.26 18.96
CA ALA A 71 -13.33 -1.58 19.29
C ALA A 71 -13.54 -0.10 19.60
N LEU A 72 -14.26 0.62 18.75
CA LEU A 72 -14.50 2.05 18.89
C LEU A 72 -15.39 2.42 20.07
N LEU A 73 -16.34 1.55 20.42
CA LEU A 73 -17.35 1.81 21.44
C LEU A 73 -16.97 1.29 22.83
N ARG A 74 -16.15 0.24 22.91
CA ARG A 74 -16.02 -0.54 24.16
C ARG A 74 -14.59 -0.94 24.51
N THR A 75 -13.85 -1.52 23.57
CA THR A 75 -12.63 -2.27 23.93
C THR A 75 -11.34 -1.48 23.73
N GLU A 76 -11.21 -0.67 22.67
CA GLU A 76 -9.98 0.09 22.43
C GLU A 76 -10.00 1.41 23.21
N LYS A 77 -8.95 1.63 24.01
CA LYS A 77 -8.78 2.79 24.88
C LYS A 77 -7.64 3.69 24.44
N ASP A 78 -6.67 3.14 23.70
CA ASP A 78 -5.56 3.93 23.18
C ASP A 78 -6.07 4.89 22.10
N PRO A 79 -5.89 6.21 22.25
CA PRO A 79 -6.45 7.19 21.32
C PRO A 79 -5.97 7.01 19.87
N GLU A 80 -4.71 6.60 19.68
CA GLU A 80 -4.18 6.40 18.35
C GLU A 80 -4.79 5.16 17.68
N ASN A 81 -4.86 4.04 18.40
CA ASN A 81 -5.51 2.83 17.89
C ASN A 81 -7.01 3.04 17.64
N ARG A 82 -7.73 3.81 18.48
CA ARG A 82 -9.11 4.23 18.17
C ARG A 82 -9.17 5.00 16.85
N GLY A 83 -8.20 5.88 16.59
CA GLY A 83 -8.07 6.56 15.30
C GLY A 83 -7.91 5.59 14.12
N TRP A 84 -7.01 4.60 14.23
CA TRP A 84 -6.83 3.58 13.18
C TRP A 84 -8.07 2.69 12.99
N ALA A 85 -8.75 2.30 14.06
CA ALA A 85 -10.02 1.58 13.97
C ALA A 85 -11.11 2.44 13.29
N SER A 86 -11.16 3.74 13.59
CA SER A 86 -12.09 4.68 12.95
C SER A 86 -11.78 4.85 11.47
N ALA A 87 -10.52 4.99 11.10
CA ALA A 87 -10.08 5.04 9.70
C ALA A 87 -10.52 3.78 8.94
N ALA A 88 -10.27 2.60 9.51
CA ALA A 88 -10.67 1.33 8.92
C ALA A 88 -12.19 1.22 8.77
N PHE A 89 -12.94 1.55 9.82
CA PHE A 89 -14.40 1.50 9.82
C PHE A 89 -15.00 2.42 8.75
N SER A 90 -14.57 3.68 8.70
CA SER A 90 -15.06 4.66 7.73
C SER A 90 -14.68 4.32 6.29
N GLY A 91 -13.60 3.55 6.06
CA GLY A 91 -13.24 3.07 4.73
C GLY A 91 -14.00 1.84 4.24
N LEU A 92 -14.78 1.21 5.12
CA LEU A 92 -15.53 -0.02 4.87
C LEU A 92 -17.05 0.17 4.93
N ALA A 93 -17.52 0.96 5.90
CA ALA A 93 -18.94 1.16 6.20
C ALA A 93 -19.62 2.10 5.20
N ASP A 94 -20.93 1.93 5.02
CA ASP A 94 -21.78 2.91 4.34
C ASP A 94 -22.04 4.15 5.22
N ASP A 95 -22.47 5.26 4.59
CA ASP A 95 -22.73 6.55 5.26
C ASP A 95 -23.74 6.43 6.40
N GLY A 96 -24.77 5.58 6.25
CA GLY A 96 -25.78 5.37 7.28
C GLY A 96 -25.20 4.71 8.52
N ARG A 97 -24.32 3.72 8.36
CA ARG A 97 -23.62 3.06 9.46
C ARG A 97 -22.58 3.96 10.11
N ILE A 98 -21.86 4.78 9.32
CA ILE A 98 -20.94 5.81 9.83
C ILE A 98 -21.71 6.82 10.69
N ALA A 99 -22.84 7.36 10.20
CA ALA A 99 -23.66 8.31 10.95
C ALA A 99 -24.19 7.72 12.26
N ARG A 100 -24.65 6.46 12.25
CA ARG A 100 -25.10 5.76 13.47
C ARG A 100 -23.99 5.53 14.50
N LEU A 101 -22.78 5.20 14.05
CA LEU A 101 -21.66 4.98 14.97
C LEU A 101 -21.18 6.32 15.57
N THR A 102 -20.95 7.31 14.72
CA THR A 102 -20.42 8.61 15.14
C THR A 102 -21.34 9.37 16.09
N SER A 103 -22.66 9.22 15.97
CA SER A 103 -23.62 9.80 16.94
C SER A 103 -23.54 9.17 18.35
N ARG A 104 -22.92 8.00 18.47
CA ARG A 104 -22.70 7.28 19.74
C ARG A 104 -21.31 7.52 20.32
N LEU A 105 -20.43 8.20 19.59
CA LEU A 105 -19.07 8.54 20.01
C LEU A 105 -19.06 10.01 20.47
N PRO A 106 -19.12 10.28 21.79
CA PRO A 106 -19.24 11.65 22.30
C PRO A 106 -18.02 12.53 21.98
N ASP A 107 -16.87 11.91 21.69
CA ASP A 107 -15.58 12.54 21.39
C ASP A 107 -15.22 12.48 19.90
N TYR A 108 -16.19 12.25 19.00
CA TYR A 108 -15.91 12.17 17.58
C TYR A 108 -15.69 13.55 16.94
N ARG A 109 -16.68 14.45 17.06
CA ARG A 109 -16.70 15.72 16.30
C ARG A 109 -15.65 16.70 16.82
N GLY A 110 -14.89 17.29 15.89
CA GLY A 110 -13.87 18.28 16.21
C GLY A 110 -12.73 17.70 17.05
N THR A 111 -12.34 16.45 16.81
CA THR A 111 -11.19 15.81 17.48
C THR A 111 -10.28 15.11 16.48
N SER A 112 -9.14 14.63 16.95
CA SER A 112 -8.25 13.74 16.20
C SER A 112 -8.96 12.50 15.61
N LEU A 113 -10.06 12.03 16.21
CA LEU A 113 -10.81 10.85 15.75
C LEU A 113 -11.59 11.10 14.46
N GLU A 114 -12.22 12.28 14.33
CA GLU A 114 -12.87 12.70 13.08
C GLU A 114 -11.86 12.86 11.94
N LEU A 115 -10.66 13.37 12.22
CA LEU A 115 -9.57 13.42 11.23
C LEU A 115 -9.13 12.02 10.79
N ALA A 116 -8.90 11.12 11.74
CA ALA A 116 -8.50 9.75 11.46
C ALA A 116 -9.52 9.02 10.56
N ALA A 117 -10.82 9.21 10.82
CA ALA A 117 -11.90 8.64 10.02
C ALA A 117 -11.82 8.99 8.52
N LYS A 118 -11.18 10.11 8.16
CA LYS A 118 -11.04 10.53 6.76
C LYS A 118 -9.99 9.77 5.98
N LEU A 119 -9.07 9.08 6.65
CA LEU A 119 -7.89 8.50 6.00
C LEU A 119 -8.22 7.46 4.92
N TYR A 120 -9.27 6.67 5.12
CA TYR A 120 -9.71 5.65 4.15
C TYR A 120 -11.17 5.81 3.71
N ALA A 121 -11.86 6.87 4.16
CA ALA A 121 -13.25 7.12 3.83
C ALA A 121 -13.46 7.28 2.31
N ARG A 122 -14.65 6.92 1.83
CA ARG A 122 -15.04 7.11 0.44
C ARG A 122 -15.65 8.50 0.24
N GLY A 123 -15.33 9.15 -0.88
CA GLY A 123 -15.89 10.44 -1.28
C GLY A 123 -15.13 11.65 -0.71
N GLU A 124 -15.36 12.82 -1.31
CA GLU A 124 -14.84 14.10 -0.84
C GLU A 124 -15.75 14.63 0.28
N PRO A 125 -15.30 14.71 1.55
CA PRO A 125 -16.07 15.43 2.56
C PRO A 125 -16.14 16.92 2.20
N SER A 126 -17.25 17.61 2.54
CA SER A 126 -17.35 19.05 2.30
C SER A 126 -16.23 19.81 3.02
N ARG A 127 -15.79 20.93 2.44
CA ARG A 127 -14.71 21.75 3.02
C ARG A 127 -15.07 22.27 4.41
N ASP A 128 -16.34 22.55 4.61
CA ASP A 128 -16.89 23.18 5.80
C ASP A 128 -17.05 22.20 6.98
N ASP A 129 -16.90 20.90 6.74
CA ASP A 129 -17.15 19.85 7.76
C ASP A 129 -15.95 19.54 8.65
N LEU A 130 -14.74 20.03 8.32
CA LEU A 130 -13.51 19.67 9.04
C LEU A 130 -13.00 20.84 9.89
N ASN A 131 -13.06 20.67 11.21
CA ASN A 131 -12.46 21.63 12.13
C ASN A 131 -10.94 21.46 12.19
N LEU A 132 -10.22 22.21 11.36
CA LEU A 132 -8.77 22.24 11.41
C LEU A 132 -8.22 22.92 12.68
N GLN A 133 -8.98 23.68 13.46
CA GLN A 133 -8.41 24.29 14.68
C GLN A 133 -7.91 23.25 15.70
N VAL A 134 -8.42 22.02 15.63
CA VAL A 134 -8.02 20.88 16.47
C VAL A 134 -6.54 20.55 16.32
N TRP A 135 -5.97 20.64 15.11
CA TRP A 135 -4.55 20.29 14.89
C TRP A 135 -3.58 21.23 15.60
N GLN A 136 -3.99 22.49 15.84
CA GLN A 136 -3.16 23.43 16.59
C GLN A 136 -3.04 23.03 18.06
N ASN A 137 -4.08 22.39 18.61
CA ASN A 137 -4.18 22.09 20.03
C ASN A 137 -3.84 20.64 20.38
N GLU A 138 -3.99 19.69 19.45
CA GLU A 138 -3.78 18.27 19.70
C GLU A 138 -2.63 17.69 18.87
N ALA A 139 -1.60 17.15 19.53
CA ALA A 139 -0.48 16.47 18.87
C ALA A 139 -0.97 15.29 17.99
N LEU A 140 -1.93 14.50 18.48
CA LEU A 140 -2.47 13.38 17.72
C LEU A 140 -3.19 13.84 16.44
N ALA A 141 -3.92 14.96 16.49
CA ALA A 141 -4.54 15.54 15.30
C ALA A 141 -3.48 15.97 14.25
N ARG A 142 -2.31 16.48 14.69
CA ARG A 142 -1.19 16.77 13.77
C ARG A 142 -0.66 15.53 13.09
N LYS A 143 -0.52 14.42 13.82
CA LYS A 143 -0.12 13.12 13.22
C LYS A 143 -1.10 12.67 12.16
N TRP A 144 -2.41 12.74 12.43
CA TRP A 144 -3.43 12.39 11.44
C TRP A 144 -3.42 13.31 10.23
N LEU A 145 -3.19 14.60 10.42
CA LEU A 145 -3.03 15.55 9.32
C LEU A 145 -1.81 15.17 8.45
N CYS A 146 -0.67 14.84 9.07
CA CYS A 146 0.50 14.33 8.35
C CYS A 146 0.19 13.04 7.58
N LEU A 147 -0.56 12.11 8.17
CA LEU A 147 -1.00 10.88 7.51
C LEU A 147 -1.86 11.20 6.28
N LEU A 148 -2.89 12.04 6.44
CA LEU A 148 -3.76 12.48 5.36
C LEU A 148 -2.96 13.14 4.22
N CYS A 149 -2.03 14.03 4.56
CA CYS A 149 -1.19 14.70 3.57
C CYS A 149 -0.22 13.75 2.86
N GLY A 150 0.39 12.81 3.58
CA GLY A 150 1.32 11.86 2.99
C GLY A 150 0.63 10.83 2.09
N TYR A 151 -0.61 10.45 2.38
CA TYR A 151 -1.39 9.56 1.53
C TYR A 151 -2.19 10.27 0.43
N ALA A 152 -2.28 11.61 0.46
CA ALA A 152 -2.92 12.39 -0.60
C ALA A 152 -2.15 12.17 -1.91
N ARG A 153 -2.59 11.19 -2.69
CA ARG A 153 -2.08 10.89 -4.03
C ARG A 153 -2.79 11.79 -5.04
N ASP A 154 -2.24 11.86 -6.25
CA ASP A 154 -2.91 12.37 -7.46
C ASP A 154 -4.17 11.56 -7.86
N ASN A 155 -4.64 10.65 -7.00
CA ASN A 155 -5.83 9.85 -7.22
C ASN A 155 -7.01 10.47 -6.42
N PRO A 156 -7.99 11.08 -7.10
CA PRO A 156 -9.11 11.79 -6.46
C PRO A 156 -10.07 10.89 -5.66
N ARG A 157 -9.80 9.57 -5.54
CA ARG A 157 -10.76 8.59 -5.02
C ARG A 157 -10.54 8.14 -3.58
N THR A 158 -9.43 8.49 -2.94
CA THR A 158 -9.07 7.89 -1.64
C THR A 158 -8.90 8.89 -0.51
N ILE A 159 -8.48 10.12 -0.81
CA ILE A 159 -8.24 11.16 0.19
C ILE A 159 -8.59 12.50 -0.44
N ASP A 160 -9.20 13.37 0.36
CA ASP A 160 -9.57 14.72 -0.04
C ASP A 160 -8.36 15.50 -0.59
N GLN A 161 -8.52 16.11 -1.78
CA GLN A 161 -7.47 16.89 -2.44
C GLN A 161 -6.92 18.03 -1.57
N ARG A 162 -7.70 18.50 -0.58
CA ARG A 162 -7.26 19.50 0.40
C ARG A 162 -6.04 19.09 1.21
N PHE A 163 -5.86 17.78 1.42
CA PHE A 163 -4.66 17.27 2.10
C PHE A 163 -3.48 17.11 1.14
N GLY A 164 -3.67 17.32 -0.18
CA GLY A 164 -2.56 17.36 -1.13
C GLY A 164 -1.58 18.52 -0.88
N ASP A 165 -2.01 19.55 -0.15
CA ASP A 165 -1.15 20.66 0.25
C ASP A 165 -0.29 20.29 1.48
N LEU A 166 1.01 20.12 1.23
CA LEU A 166 2.00 19.81 2.26
C LEU A 166 2.34 21.01 3.15
N ASP A 167 1.99 22.24 2.78
CA ASP A 167 2.27 23.43 3.60
C ASP A 167 1.61 23.35 4.99
N LEU A 168 0.50 22.61 5.08
CA LEU A 168 -0.20 22.33 6.34
C LEU A 168 0.64 21.55 7.35
N VAL A 169 1.57 20.71 6.88
CA VAL A 169 2.33 19.77 7.72
C VAL A 169 3.83 20.07 7.74
N ARG A 170 4.34 20.86 6.79
CA ARG A 170 5.75 21.27 6.71
C ARG A 170 6.25 21.95 7.98
N ASN A 171 5.44 22.84 8.56
CA ASN A 171 5.84 23.59 9.76
C ASN A 171 5.98 22.70 11.00
N SER A 172 5.39 21.50 11.00
CA SER A 172 5.52 20.52 12.10
C SER A 172 6.92 19.95 12.24
N VAL A 173 7.81 20.15 11.25
CA VAL A 173 9.25 19.83 11.39
C VAL A 173 9.93 20.61 12.52
N GLY A 174 9.30 21.70 12.98
CA GLY A 174 9.75 22.50 14.11
C GLY A 174 9.10 22.22 15.45
N ASP A 175 8.22 21.20 15.53
CA ASP A 175 7.57 20.81 16.78
C ASP A 175 8.61 20.31 17.81
N HIS A 176 8.29 20.47 19.10
CA HIS A 176 9.08 19.93 20.20
C HIS A 176 8.85 18.42 20.39
N ASP A 177 7.71 17.90 19.93
CA ASP A 177 7.42 16.47 19.92
C ASP A 177 8.09 15.79 18.71
N PRO A 178 9.09 14.93 18.92
CA PRO A 178 9.81 14.27 17.83
C PRO A 178 8.91 13.35 16.99
N GLU A 179 7.79 12.87 17.53
CA GLU A 179 6.86 12.06 16.75
C GLU A 179 6.10 12.92 15.73
N ASN A 180 5.75 14.17 16.07
CA ASN A 180 5.16 15.08 15.08
C ASN A 180 6.16 15.46 13.99
N VAL A 181 7.45 15.64 14.35
CA VAL A 181 8.54 15.85 13.39
C VAL A 181 8.69 14.62 12.48
N GLU A 182 8.69 13.41 13.07
CA GLU A 182 8.74 12.14 12.34
C GLU A 182 7.64 12.06 11.27
N TYR A 183 6.39 12.29 11.67
CA TYR A 183 5.23 12.20 10.78
C TYR A 183 5.22 13.31 9.72
N SER A 184 5.73 14.50 10.03
CA SER A 184 5.89 15.59 9.05
C SER A 184 6.87 15.20 7.94
N ILE A 185 8.04 14.66 8.30
CA ILE A 185 9.03 14.18 7.32
C ILE A 185 8.49 12.96 6.55
N TRP A 186 7.77 12.06 7.23
CA TRP A 186 7.08 10.95 6.58
C TRP A 186 6.09 11.43 5.52
N ALA A 187 5.31 12.47 5.80
CA ALA A 187 4.31 13.01 4.88
C ALA A 187 4.97 13.53 3.61
N GLU A 188 6.08 14.27 3.76
CA GLU A 188 6.92 14.74 2.65
C GLU A 188 7.53 13.58 1.85
N TYR A 189 8.00 12.54 2.52
CA TYR A 189 8.50 11.36 1.84
C TYR A 189 7.41 10.65 1.03
N ARG A 190 6.20 10.51 1.58
CA ARG A 190 5.11 9.72 0.97
C ARG A 190 4.34 10.45 -0.11
N ASN A 191 4.09 11.74 0.06
CA ASN A 191 3.34 12.54 -0.89
C ASN A 191 4.15 12.69 -2.19
N PRO A 192 3.59 12.48 -3.39
CA PRO A 192 4.32 12.61 -4.66
C PRO A 192 5.04 13.95 -4.84
N ASN A 193 4.46 15.05 -4.33
CA ASN A 193 4.98 16.41 -4.45
C ASN A 193 5.94 16.80 -3.31
N GLY A 194 6.17 15.90 -2.34
CA GLY A 194 7.07 16.19 -1.23
C GLY A 194 8.54 16.06 -1.60
N SER A 195 9.40 16.86 -0.97
CA SER A 195 10.84 16.88 -1.21
C SER A 195 11.56 17.46 -0.01
N TYR A 196 12.81 17.00 0.21
CA TYR A 196 13.67 17.62 1.22
C TYR A 196 13.90 19.11 0.98
N ARG A 197 13.87 19.58 -0.28
CA ARG A 197 14.05 21.00 -0.63
C ARG A 197 13.01 21.92 -0.01
N SER A 198 11.84 21.38 0.31
CA SER A 198 10.74 22.11 0.95
C SER A 198 10.90 22.22 2.48
N ILE A 199 11.88 21.52 3.06
CA ILE A 199 12.18 21.53 4.48
C ILE A 199 13.17 22.66 4.79
N LEU A 200 12.73 23.65 5.55
CA LEU A 200 13.53 24.82 5.94
C LEU A 200 14.47 24.55 7.13
N ARG A 201 14.94 23.31 7.27
CA ARG A 201 15.87 22.87 8.33
C ARG A 201 16.97 22.02 7.76
N LYS A 202 18.19 22.23 8.24
CA LYS A 202 19.36 21.45 7.81
C LYS A 202 19.27 20.03 8.35
N PRO A 203 19.90 19.01 7.70
CA PRO A 203 19.79 17.64 8.17
C PRO A 203 20.28 17.49 9.62
N ASP A 204 21.40 18.15 9.96
CA ASP A 204 22.02 18.13 11.29
C ASP A 204 21.06 18.55 12.41
N GLU A 205 20.12 19.46 12.13
CA GLU A 205 19.12 19.94 13.08
C GLU A 205 18.02 18.90 13.35
N LEU A 206 17.91 17.88 12.50
CA LEU A 206 16.91 16.81 12.55
C LEU A 206 17.50 15.47 13.00
N LEU A 207 18.81 15.42 13.32
CA LEU A 207 19.50 14.18 13.67
C LEU A 207 19.28 13.73 15.13
N ALA A 208 18.49 14.42 15.94
CA ALA A 208 18.37 14.09 17.37
C ALA A 208 17.69 12.72 17.63
N HIS A 209 16.68 12.34 16.85
CA HIS A 209 15.84 11.17 17.12
C HIS A 209 15.96 10.10 16.02
N ALA A 210 16.08 8.83 16.43
CA ALA A 210 16.30 7.71 15.50
C ALA A 210 15.22 7.57 14.42
N ASN A 211 13.94 7.69 14.77
CA ASN A 211 12.87 7.59 13.78
C ASN A 211 12.80 8.82 12.87
N VAL A 212 13.11 10.01 13.38
CA VAL A 212 13.24 11.22 12.57
C VAL A 212 14.34 11.02 11.53
N ARG A 213 15.52 10.52 11.96
CA ARG A 213 16.63 10.16 11.06
C ARG A 213 16.23 9.10 10.03
N ARG A 214 15.51 8.05 10.44
CA ARG A 214 14.99 7.02 9.53
C ARG A 214 14.22 7.62 8.36
N TRP A 215 13.27 8.51 8.63
CA TRP A 215 12.47 9.13 7.57
C TRP A 215 13.22 10.23 6.83
N LEU A 216 14.11 10.96 7.52
CA LEU A 216 14.98 11.95 6.88
C LEU A 216 15.86 11.31 5.81
N TYR A 217 16.51 10.19 6.13
CA TYR A 217 17.34 9.47 5.14
C TYR A 217 16.51 9.03 3.94
N ARG A 218 15.29 8.51 4.17
CA ARG A 218 14.38 8.16 3.07
C ARG A 218 13.94 9.36 2.23
N LEU A 219 13.74 10.52 2.86
CA LEU A 219 13.39 11.75 2.17
C LEU A 219 14.57 12.29 1.35
N LEU A 220 15.79 12.25 1.90
CA LEU A 220 17.02 12.63 1.20
C LEU A 220 17.29 11.73 -0.01
N THR A 221 16.95 10.44 0.07
CA THR A 221 17.08 9.49 -1.04
C THR A 221 15.83 9.41 -1.93
N LYS A 222 14.85 10.28 -1.73
CA LYS A 222 13.64 10.29 -2.57
C LYS A 222 13.92 10.91 -3.93
N ASP A 223 14.77 11.93 -3.97
CA ASP A 223 15.18 12.62 -5.19
C ASP A 223 16.72 12.56 -5.34
N GLY A 224 17.18 12.34 -6.58
CA GLY A 224 18.61 12.15 -6.86
C GLY A 224 19.46 13.38 -6.56
N ASP A 225 18.90 14.58 -6.69
CA ASP A 225 19.62 15.82 -6.43
C ASP A 225 19.92 15.99 -4.93
N ALA A 226 18.94 15.74 -4.06
CA ALA A 226 19.11 15.76 -2.61
C ALA A 226 20.07 14.66 -2.17
N ALA A 227 19.94 13.44 -2.72
CA ALA A 227 20.86 12.35 -2.42
C ALA A 227 22.31 12.71 -2.78
N THR A 228 22.51 13.38 -3.92
CA THR A 228 23.83 13.85 -4.36
C THR A 228 24.35 14.97 -3.46
N ALA A 229 23.50 15.95 -3.12
CA ALA A 229 23.88 17.09 -2.27
C ALA A 229 24.28 16.66 -0.84
N TYR A 230 23.71 15.55 -0.36
CA TYR A 230 23.95 15.02 0.99
C TYR A 230 24.67 13.66 0.95
N LEU A 231 25.41 13.37 -0.12
CA LEU A 231 26.08 12.09 -0.34
C LEU A 231 27.00 11.72 0.81
N ASP A 232 27.85 12.65 1.25
CA ASP A 232 28.82 12.39 2.33
C ASP A 232 28.12 12.01 3.64
N LEU A 233 27.02 12.70 3.96
CA LEU A 233 26.19 12.37 5.13
C LEU A 233 25.60 10.96 4.99
N LEU A 234 25.01 10.62 3.85
CA LEU A 234 24.39 9.30 3.62
C LEU A 234 25.44 8.18 3.72
N THR A 235 26.62 8.37 3.11
CA THR A 235 27.72 7.39 3.16
C THR A 235 28.28 7.23 4.57
N GLU A 236 28.52 8.33 5.31
CA GLU A 236 29.01 8.27 6.70
C GLU A 236 28.06 7.45 7.59
N ARG A 237 26.75 7.63 7.40
CA ARG A 237 25.69 7.00 8.20
C ARG A 237 25.41 5.54 7.84
N MET A 238 26.06 4.98 6.81
CA MET A 238 26.08 3.53 6.58
C MET A 238 26.81 2.81 7.72
N ASN A 239 27.82 3.45 8.32
CA ASN A 239 28.65 2.84 9.35
C ASN A 239 27.91 2.83 10.72
N PRO A 240 27.77 1.66 11.39
CA PRO A 240 27.17 1.56 12.73
C PRO A 240 27.84 2.42 13.81
N ALA A 241 29.12 2.78 13.63
CA ALA A 241 29.83 3.68 14.54
C ALA A 241 29.31 5.14 14.46
N HIS A 242 28.86 5.58 13.28
CA HIS A 242 28.31 6.93 13.07
C HIS A 242 26.79 6.96 13.15
N GLU A 243 26.10 5.89 12.78
CA GLU A 243 24.66 5.74 13.01
C GLU A 243 24.41 4.48 13.85
N PRO A 244 24.34 4.60 15.19
CA PRO A 244 24.17 3.43 16.05
C PRO A 244 22.75 2.83 15.97
N SER A 245 21.75 3.62 15.56
CA SER A 245 20.37 3.13 15.49
C SER A 245 20.13 2.27 14.26
N GLU A 246 19.80 0.99 14.47
CA GLU A 246 19.42 0.09 13.39
C GLU A 246 18.15 0.54 12.65
N PHE A 247 17.22 1.24 13.31
CA PHE A 247 16.01 1.76 12.65
C PHE A 247 16.34 2.87 11.66
N ALA A 248 17.30 3.73 12.00
CA ALA A 248 17.75 4.80 11.11
C ALA A 248 18.52 4.21 9.92
N ARG A 249 19.45 3.27 10.18
CA ARG A 249 20.16 2.52 9.13
C ARG A 249 19.23 1.73 8.21
N GLU A 250 18.18 1.11 8.75
CA GLU A 250 17.13 0.45 7.96
C GLU A 250 16.43 1.47 7.04
N GLY A 251 16.12 2.67 7.55
CA GLY A 251 15.55 3.75 6.74
C GLY A 251 16.46 4.16 5.58
N LEU A 252 17.75 4.32 5.84
CA LEU A 252 18.75 4.62 4.82
C LEU A 252 18.82 3.52 3.76
N ALA A 253 18.91 2.25 4.18
CA ALA A 253 18.96 1.10 3.27
C ALA A 253 17.72 1.04 2.36
N LEU A 254 16.52 1.22 2.93
CA LEU A 254 15.27 1.28 2.17
C LEU A 254 15.21 2.47 1.21
N GLY A 255 15.82 3.60 1.60
CA GLY A 255 15.91 4.79 0.78
C GLY A 255 16.83 4.62 -0.43
N LEU A 256 18.00 4.01 -0.23
CA LEU A 256 18.93 3.74 -1.33
C LEU A 256 18.39 2.70 -2.32
N ALA A 257 17.54 1.78 -1.88
CA ALA A 257 16.88 0.82 -2.76
C ALA A 257 16.04 1.49 -3.88
N THR A 258 15.64 2.76 -3.71
CA THR A 258 14.86 3.50 -4.73
C THR A 258 15.70 4.32 -5.69
N LEU A 259 17.02 4.44 -5.49
CA LEU A 259 17.91 5.23 -6.35
C LEU A 259 19.01 4.36 -6.99
N PRO A 260 19.32 4.58 -8.29
CA PRO A 260 20.52 4.03 -8.89
C PRO A 260 21.74 4.74 -8.29
N PHE A 261 22.46 4.05 -7.42
CA PHE A 261 23.59 4.59 -6.65
C PHE A 261 24.92 4.05 -7.20
N GLU A 262 25.15 4.24 -8.50
CA GLU A 262 26.22 3.57 -9.25
C GLU A 262 27.62 3.91 -8.71
N ASP A 263 27.87 5.17 -8.38
CA ASP A 263 29.17 5.67 -7.93
C ASP A 263 29.59 5.15 -6.55
N ARG A 264 28.66 4.52 -5.82
CA ARG A 264 28.87 4.00 -4.46
C ARG A 264 28.41 2.55 -4.29
N ARG A 265 28.35 1.82 -5.40
CA ARG A 265 27.95 0.40 -5.42
C ARG A 265 28.81 -0.45 -4.49
N ILE A 266 30.10 -0.16 -4.40
CA ILE A 266 31.05 -0.94 -3.59
C ILE A 266 30.76 -0.73 -2.12
N GLU A 267 30.55 0.52 -1.70
CA GLU A 267 30.20 0.88 -0.33
C GLU A 267 28.88 0.23 0.11
N ALA A 268 27.88 0.15 -0.76
CA ALA A 268 26.63 -0.53 -0.45
C ALA A 268 26.80 -2.06 -0.29
N ILE A 269 27.67 -2.68 -1.10
CA ILE A 269 27.99 -4.10 -1.00
C ILE A 269 28.80 -4.39 0.27
N GLU A 270 29.83 -3.60 0.55
CA GLU A 270 30.63 -3.68 1.78
C GLU A 270 29.74 -3.50 3.01
N TRP A 271 28.84 -2.51 2.98
CA TRP A 271 27.87 -2.32 4.06
C TRP A 271 26.99 -3.55 4.26
N PHE A 272 26.46 -4.19 3.21
CA PHE A 272 25.69 -5.42 3.36
C PHE A 272 26.50 -6.57 4.00
N ILE A 273 27.79 -6.69 3.66
CA ILE A 273 28.67 -7.72 4.22
C ILE A 273 28.89 -7.46 5.72
N ASP A 274 29.23 -6.22 6.07
CA ASP A 274 29.67 -5.83 7.41
C ASP A 274 28.54 -5.45 8.37
N GLU A 275 27.32 -5.22 7.88
CA GLU A 275 26.19 -4.78 8.70
C GLU A 275 25.81 -5.83 9.76
N PRO A 276 25.87 -5.51 11.06
CA PRO A 276 25.57 -6.48 12.10
C PRO A 276 24.08 -6.76 12.27
N SER A 277 23.19 -5.84 11.88
CA SER A 277 21.75 -5.98 12.10
C SER A 277 21.08 -6.77 10.96
N PRO A 278 20.45 -7.93 11.23
CA PRO A 278 19.69 -8.68 10.23
C PRO A 278 18.56 -7.85 9.60
N ARG A 279 17.97 -6.93 10.37
CA ARG A 279 16.91 -6.01 9.92
C ARG A 279 17.42 -5.10 8.79
N VAL A 280 18.60 -4.52 8.97
CA VAL A 280 19.20 -3.64 7.96
C VAL A 280 19.67 -4.45 6.76
N LYS A 281 20.28 -5.63 6.95
CA LYS A 281 20.63 -6.53 5.84
C LYS A 281 19.41 -6.90 5.00
N LEU A 282 18.27 -7.23 5.62
CA LEU A 282 17.02 -7.52 4.92
C LEU A 282 16.56 -6.36 4.02
N ALA A 283 16.72 -5.12 4.47
CA ALA A 283 16.41 -3.93 3.67
C ALA A 283 17.41 -3.76 2.51
N LEU A 284 18.69 -4.03 2.73
CA LEU A 284 19.75 -3.94 1.71
C LEU A 284 19.60 -4.98 0.60
N VAL A 285 18.99 -6.14 0.85
CA VAL A 285 18.74 -7.16 -0.19
C VAL A 285 17.99 -6.57 -1.39
N ASP A 286 17.00 -5.70 -1.16
CA ASP A 286 16.23 -5.09 -2.26
C ASP A 286 17.12 -4.20 -3.15
N HIS A 287 18.05 -3.45 -2.55
CA HIS A 287 19.01 -2.61 -3.28
C HIS A 287 20.05 -3.45 -4.05
N LEU A 288 20.67 -4.43 -3.40
CA LEU A 288 21.65 -5.31 -4.05
C LEU A 288 20.99 -6.14 -5.16
N ALA A 289 19.75 -6.58 -4.97
CA ALA A 289 19.02 -7.29 -6.01
C ALA A 289 18.66 -6.37 -7.18
N PHE A 290 18.36 -5.10 -6.94
CA PHE A 290 18.23 -4.12 -8.02
C PHE A 290 19.54 -4.02 -8.81
N MET A 291 20.69 -3.84 -8.15
CA MET A 291 22.01 -3.79 -8.83
C MET A 291 22.29 -5.06 -9.63
N ALA A 292 22.14 -6.24 -9.00
CA ALA A 292 22.41 -7.53 -9.61
C ALA A 292 21.50 -7.82 -10.81
N ASN A 293 20.22 -7.42 -10.75
CA ASN A 293 19.23 -7.74 -11.79
C ASN A 293 19.11 -6.67 -12.88
N LYS A 294 19.17 -5.38 -12.51
CA LYS A 294 18.92 -4.27 -13.44
C LYS A 294 20.20 -3.71 -14.05
N LEU A 295 21.31 -3.75 -13.31
CA LEU A 295 22.61 -3.25 -13.74
C LEU A 295 23.60 -4.38 -14.06
N ASP A 296 23.14 -5.63 -13.97
CA ASP A 296 23.94 -6.85 -14.15
C ASP A 296 25.23 -6.86 -13.30
N ASP A 297 25.15 -6.29 -12.08
CA ASP A 297 26.31 -6.22 -11.17
C ASP A 297 26.63 -7.60 -10.57
N VAL A 298 27.72 -8.18 -11.06
CA VAL A 298 28.21 -9.51 -10.65
C VAL A 298 28.63 -9.54 -9.18
N ILE A 299 29.20 -8.45 -8.65
CA ILE A 299 29.70 -8.41 -7.27
C ILE A 299 28.53 -8.39 -6.30
N ALA A 300 27.49 -7.59 -6.58
CA ALA A 300 26.26 -7.56 -5.79
C ALA A 300 25.57 -8.94 -5.79
N ARG A 301 25.49 -9.58 -6.97
CA ARG A 301 24.95 -10.95 -7.09
C ARG A 301 25.73 -11.93 -6.23
N ASP A 302 27.06 -11.93 -6.34
CA ASP A 302 27.91 -12.89 -5.64
C ASP A 302 27.85 -12.70 -4.11
N ALA A 303 27.73 -11.44 -3.63
CA ALA A 303 27.51 -11.14 -2.22
C ALA A 303 26.18 -11.73 -1.71
N LEU A 304 25.08 -11.60 -2.47
CA LEU A 304 23.79 -12.19 -2.12
C LEU A 304 23.82 -13.74 -2.14
N VAL A 305 24.45 -14.34 -3.16
CA VAL A 305 24.59 -15.81 -3.26
C VAL A 305 25.42 -16.37 -2.11
N ALA A 306 26.49 -15.67 -1.71
CA ALA A 306 27.32 -16.06 -0.59
C ALA A 306 26.56 -16.01 0.75
N ASP A 307 25.76 -14.96 0.97
CA ASP A 307 24.93 -14.83 2.18
C ASP A 307 23.81 -15.89 2.21
N TYR A 308 23.14 -16.14 1.08
CA TYR A 308 22.16 -17.23 0.96
C TYR A 308 22.75 -18.59 1.32
N SER A 309 23.98 -18.87 0.86
CA SER A 309 24.65 -20.15 1.10
C SER A 309 24.97 -20.37 2.59
N ARG A 310 25.17 -19.29 3.36
CA ARG A 310 25.35 -19.34 4.81
C ARG A 310 24.02 -19.48 5.56
N HIS A 311 22.94 -18.90 5.02
CA HIS A 311 21.66 -18.73 5.71
C HIS A 311 20.42 -19.19 4.90
N PRO A 312 20.41 -20.36 4.24
CA PRO A 312 19.38 -20.70 3.24
C PRO A 312 17.97 -20.85 3.83
N GLY A 313 17.86 -21.23 5.11
CA GLY A 313 16.60 -21.42 5.81
C GLY A 313 16.16 -20.25 6.69
N GLU A 314 16.99 -19.20 6.80
CA GLU A 314 16.65 -18.02 7.60
C GLU A 314 15.85 -17.01 6.77
N LEU A 315 15.25 -16.02 7.45
CA LEU A 315 14.44 -14.99 6.80
C LEU A 315 15.21 -14.25 5.69
N ILE A 316 16.51 -14.01 5.89
CA ILE A 316 17.37 -13.38 4.89
C ILE A 316 17.57 -14.27 3.66
N GLY A 317 17.81 -15.57 3.83
CA GLY A 317 17.91 -16.52 2.71
C GLY A 317 16.60 -16.63 1.93
N VAL A 318 15.46 -16.68 2.63
CA VAL A 318 14.13 -16.65 1.99
C VAL A 318 13.93 -15.36 1.18
N LYS A 319 14.35 -14.22 1.74
CA LYS A 319 14.28 -12.92 1.07
C LYS A 319 15.18 -12.86 -0.17
N ILE A 320 16.44 -13.29 -0.08
CA ILE A 320 17.37 -13.35 -1.21
C ILE A 320 16.80 -14.23 -2.33
N ARG A 321 16.27 -15.41 -1.97
CA ARG A 321 15.65 -16.30 -2.95
C ARG A 321 14.44 -15.67 -3.64
N SER A 322 13.66 -14.86 -2.93
CA SER A 322 12.48 -14.19 -3.50
C SER A 322 12.82 -13.15 -4.58
N VAL A 323 14.07 -12.66 -4.61
CA VAL A 323 14.55 -11.66 -5.58
C VAL A 323 15.58 -12.22 -6.56
N ALA A 324 15.98 -13.48 -6.38
CA ALA A 324 16.94 -14.18 -7.22
C ALA A 324 16.33 -14.60 -8.56
N ARG A 325 17.15 -14.59 -9.62
CA ARG A 325 16.78 -15.14 -10.92
C ARG A 325 17.23 -16.61 -11.05
N PRO A 326 16.61 -17.41 -11.93
CA PRO A 326 16.98 -18.82 -12.12
C PRO A 326 18.47 -19.04 -12.38
N GLU A 327 19.12 -18.15 -13.13
CA GLU A 327 20.55 -18.22 -13.46
C GLU A 327 21.49 -18.00 -12.28
N TRP A 328 21.00 -17.55 -11.12
CA TRP A 328 21.82 -17.45 -9.90
C TRP A 328 22.15 -18.83 -9.31
N GLY A 329 21.46 -19.90 -9.77
CA GLY A 329 21.77 -21.27 -9.38
C GLY A 329 21.48 -21.60 -7.91
N LEU A 330 20.59 -20.85 -7.25
CA LEU A 330 20.25 -21.09 -5.85
C LEU A 330 19.45 -22.40 -5.69
N PRO A 331 19.88 -23.35 -4.84
CA PRO A 331 19.15 -24.60 -4.63
C PRO A 331 17.76 -24.34 -4.06
N ALA A 332 16.78 -25.14 -4.47
CA ALA A 332 15.43 -25.05 -3.95
C ALA A 332 15.42 -25.44 -2.46
N PHE A 333 15.14 -24.49 -1.58
CA PHE A 333 14.88 -24.76 -0.18
C PHE A 333 13.41 -25.17 0.00
N GLN A 334 13.16 -26.38 0.50
CA GLN A 334 11.83 -26.72 1.03
C GLN A 334 11.75 -26.15 2.44
N LEU A 335 10.84 -25.18 2.65
CA LEU A 335 10.50 -24.79 4.01
C LEU A 335 10.00 -26.05 4.73
N PRO A 336 10.49 -26.36 5.94
CA PRO A 336 9.95 -27.48 6.70
C PRO A 336 8.45 -27.23 6.87
N VAL A 337 7.63 -28.06 6.23
CA VAL A 337 6.18 -28.05 6.41
C VAL A 337 5.96 -28.47 7.86
N PRO A 338 5.36 -27.62 8.73
CA PRO A 338 5.16 -27.99 10.12
C PRO A 338 4.31 -29.27 10.20
N PRO A 339 4.80 -30.34 10.84
CA PRO A 339 4.03 -31.57 10.97
C PRO A 339 2.87 -31.31 11.92
N ASN A 340 1.62 -31.43 11.43
CA ASN A 340 0.34 -31.28 12.15
C ASN A 340 -0.36 -29.91 12.16
N SER A 341 -0.37 -29.15 11.07
CA SER A 341 -1.34 -28.05 10.95
C SER A 341 -2.74 -28.58 10.56
N LYS A 342 -3.61 -28.84 11.55
CA LYS A 342 -5.04 -29.09 11.28
C LYS A 342 -5.73 -27.78 10.92
N PHE A 343 -6.38 -27.74 9.77
CA PHE A 343 -7.18 -26.61 9.30
C PHE A 343 -8.40 -26.40 10.22
N ILE A 344 -8.50 -25.25 10.89
CA ILE A 344 -9.74 -24.81 11.55
C ILE A 344 -10.46 -23.88 10.56
N PRO A 345 -11.66 -24.23 10.08
CA PRO A 345 -12.38 -23.39 9.14
C PRO A 345 -12.79 -22.05 9.79
N PRO A 346 -12.85 -20.94 9.02
CA PRO A 346 -13.08 -19.60 9.55
C PRO A 346 -14.37 -19.43 10.37
N ARG A 347 -15.40 -20.24 10.08
CA ARG A 347 -16.68 -20.21 10.82
C ARG A 347 -16.56 -20.66 12.28
N ASP A 348 -15.55 -21.46 12.62
CA ASP A 348 -15.37 -21.99 13.98
C ASP A 348 -14.48 -21.09 14.86
N LEU A 349 -13.84 -20.06 14.29
CA LEU A 349 -13.03 -19.10 15.03
C LEU A 349 -13.88 -18.19 15.94
N PHE A 350 -15.08 -17.80 15.48
CA PHE A 350 -16.04 -17.04 16.29
C PHE A 350 -16.58 -17.85 17.49
N ALA A 351 -16.66 -19.19 17.36
CA ALA A 351 -17.07 -20.07 18.45
C ALA A 351 -15.95 -20.23 19.51
N LEU A 352 -14.68 -20.17 19.08
CA LEU A 352 -13.52 -20.18 19.98
C LEU A 352 -13.38 -18.89 20.80
N GLU A 353 -13.76 -17.74 20.24
CA GLU A 353 -13.73 -16.45 20.95
C GLU A 353 -14.75 -16.39 22.10
N LEU A 354 -15.91 -17.02 21.93
CA LEU A 354 -16.91 -17.19 23.01
C LEU A 354 -16.44 -18.16 24.12
N ALA A 355 -15.60 -19.13 23.79
CA ALA A 355 -15.02 -20.08 24.76
C ALA A 355 -13.79 -19.51 25.50
N ALA A 356 -13.08 -18.56 24.90
CA ALA A 356 -11.87 -17.94 25.45
C ALA A 356 -12.12 -17.03 26.68
N ASN A 357 -13.37 -16.66 26.96
CA ASN A 357 -13.72 -15.87 28.15
C ASN A 357 -13.57 -16.62 29.49
N HIS A 358 -13.14 -17.89 29.49
CA HIS A 358 -12.97 -18.70 30.70
C HIS A 358 -11.61 -19.42 30.84
N GLY A 359 -10.56 -19.03 30.11
CA GLY A 359 -9.21 -19.59 30.32
C GLY A 359 -8.12 -18.98 29.42
N PRO A 360 -6.83 -19.28 29.67
CA PRO A 360 -5.73 -18.82 28.82
C PRO A 360 -5.90 -19.38 27.40
N VAL A 361 -5.92 -18.48 26.41
CA VAL A 361 -6.19 -18.78 25.01
C VAL A 361 -5.18 -19.81 24.47
N THR A 362 -5.68 -20.98 24.08
CA THR A 362 -4.91 -22.00 23.37
C THR A 362 -4.77 -21.60 21.90
N GLN A 363 -3.55 -21.71 21.41
CA GLN A 363 -3.05 -21.33 20.08
C GLN A 363 -3.94 -21.74 18.90
N ILE A 364 -4.10 -20.85 17.92
CA ILE A 364 -4.65 -21.15 16.60
C ILE A 364 -3.48 -21.35 15.64
N TYR A 365 -3.34 -22.56 15.07
CA TYR A 365 -2.39 -22.85 14.00
C TYR A 365 -3.10 -22.72 12.65
N VAL A 366 -2.54 -21.94 11.73
CA VAL A 366 -3.08 -21.77 10.37
C VAL A 366 -2.23 -22.58 9.40
N ALA A 367 -2.86 -23.46 8.63
CA ALA A 367 -2.18 -24.32 7.65
C ALA A 367 -1.96 -23.59 6.32
N LYS A 368 -0.76 -23.72 5.74
CA LYS A 368 -0.42 -23.27 4.39
C LYS A 368 -0.83 -24.33 3.37
N GLN A 369 -1.58 -23.96 2.34
CA GLN A 369 -1.80 -24.81 1.17
C GLN A 369 -0.68 -24.52 0.16
N GLU A 370 0.14 -25.51 -0.17
CA GLU A 370 1.02 -25.41 -1.35
C GLU A 370 0.21 -25.74 -2.60
N VAL A 371 -0.10 -24.72 -3.40
CA VAL A 371 -0.54 -24.92 -4.77
C VAL A 371 0.72 -24.99 -5.63
N HIS A 372 1.10 -26.19 -6.05
CA HIS A 372 2.07 -26.38 -7.11
C HIS A 372 1.45 -25.86 -8.42
N VAL A 373 1.77 -24.62 -8.80
CA VAL A 373 1.45 -24.10 -10.13
C VAL A 373 2.52 -24.58 -11.09
N VAL A 374 2.28 -25.75 -11.70
CA VAL A 374 2.97 -26.19 -12.92
C VAL A 374 1.96 -26.04 -14.06
N ASN A 375 2.25 -25.12 -14.98
CA ASN A 375 1.65 -24.92 -16.30
C ASN A 375 0.20 -25.41 -16.59
N ASN A 376 -0.62 -24.42 -16.97
CA ASN A 376 -1.77 -24.44 -17.88
C ASN A 376 -3.09 -25.12 -17.47
N LYS A 377 -4.14 -24.30 -17.61
CA LYS A 377 -5.58 -24.62 -17.71
C LYS A 377 -6.25 -25.14 -16.44
N VAL A 378 -7.02 -24.26 -15.80
CA VAL A 378 -8.08 -24.65 -14.87
C VAL A 378 -9.41 -24.50 -15.61
N GLU A 379 -9.98 -25.62 -16.04
CA GLU A 379 -11.40 -25.72 -16.35
C GLU A 379 -12.12 -26.04 -15.03
N GLN A 380 -12.88 -25.08 -14.52
CA GLN A 380 -13.68 -25.28 -13.32
C GLN A 380 -15.12 -25.60 -13.74
N SER A 381 -15.53 -26.86 -13.53
CA SER A 381 -16.93 -27.27 -13.55
C SER A 381 -17.42 -27.42 -12.11
N GLY A 382 -18.55 -26.78 -11.79
CA GLY A 382 -19.18 -26.83 -10.48
C GLY A 382 -20.40 -25.92 -10.42
N SER A 383 -21.56 -26.50 -10.13
CA SER A 383 -22.88 -26.00 -10.47
C SER A 383 -23.53 -25.06 -9.43
N ASN A 384 -24.45 -24.24 -9.96
CA ASN A 384 -25.63 -23.65 -9.34
C ASN A 384 -25.44 -22.56 -8.28
N ASN A 385 -25.31 -21.32 -8.76
CA ASN A 385 -26.22 -20.23 -8.37
C ASN A 385 -26.35 -19.24 -9.53
N SER A 386 -27.55 -19.18 -10.11
CA SER A 386 -27.91 -18.27 -11.18
C SER A 386 -28.19 -16.88 -10.62
N MET A 387 -27.20 -16.00 -10.66
CA MET A 387 -27.46 -14.62 -11.09
C MET A 387 -26.77 -14.47 -12.44
N THR A 388 -27.50 -13.97 -13.43
CA THR A 388 -27.04 -13.69 -14.79
C THR A 388 -25.76 -12.86 -14.78
N GLY A 389 -24.62 -13.54 -14.85
CA GLY A 389 -23.34 -12.95 -15.15
C GLY A 389 -23.36 -12.55 -16.61
N VAL A 390 -23.64 -11.27 -16.87
CA VAL A 390 -23.27 -10.68 -18.16
C VAL A 390 -21.75 -10.74 -18.18
N VAL A 391 -21.20 -11.64 -19.01
CA VAL A 391 -19.76 -11.80 -19.18
C VAL A 391 -19.25 -10.46 -19.72
N ALA A 392 -18.19 -9.90 -19.13
CA ALA A 392 -17.67 -8.59 -19.52
C ALA A 392 -17.39 -8.47 -21.04
N GLY A 393 -17.08 -9.59 -21.70
CA GLY A 393 -17.00 -9.68 -23.16
C GLY A 393 -18.26 -9.20 -23.89
N ASP A 394 -19.45 -9.54 -23.39
CA ASP A 394 -20.73 -9.09 -23.97
C ASP A 394 -20.94 -7.58 -23.76
N MET A 395 -20.52 -7.05 -22.60
CA MET A 395 -20.58 -5.61 -22.33
C MET A 395 -19.61 -4.83 -23.22
N ILE A 396 -18.41 -5.36 -23.47
CA ILE A 396 -17.41 -4.74 -24.34
C ILE A 396 -17.94 -4.70 -25.76
N GLN A 397 -18.43 -5.82 -26.30
CA GLN A 397 -18.95 -5.84 -27.65
C GLN A 397 -20.19 -4.94 -27.82
N SER A 398 -21.08 -4.91 -26.81
CA SER A 398 -22.23 -3.99 -26.79
C SER A 398 -21.78 -2.53 -26.79
N THR A 399 -20.75 -2.19 -26.02
CA THR A 399 -20.19 -0.84 -25.93
C THR A 399 -19.53 -0.42 -27.25
N ILE A 400 -18.73 -1.29 -27.86
CA ILE A 400 -18.13 -1.09 -29.19
C ILE A 400 -19.21 -0.86 -30.25
N ASN A 401 -20.27 -1.68 -30.24
CA ASN A 401 -21.40 -1.51 -31.16
C ASN A 401 -22.16 -0.21 -30.93
N ALA A 402 -22.23 0.29 -29.69
CA ALA A 402 -22.84 1.59 -29.40
C ALA A 402 -21.97 2.76 -29.89
N LEU A 403 -20.65 2.70 -29.68
CA LEU A 403 -19.69 3.72 -30.12
C LEU A 403 -19.62 3.84 -31.65
N SER A 404 -19.70 2.72 -32.37
CA SER A 404 -19.65 2.69 -33.84
C SER A 404 -20.92 3.23 -34.50
N ARG A 405 -22.06 3.29 -33.78
CA ARG A 405 -23.33 3.84 -34.28
C ARG A 405 -23.50 5.33 -34.03
N GLN A 406 -22.50 5.98 -33.44
CA GLN A 406 -22.62 7.37 -33.05
C GLN A 406 -22.42 8.32 -34.23
N GLU A 407 -23.34 9.28 -34.40
CA GLU A 407 -23.30 10.28 -35.49
C GLU A 407 -22.46 11.53 -35.14
N ASP A 408 -21.95 11.61 -33.92
CA ASP A 408 -21.18 12.76 -33.44
C ASP A 408 -19.79 12.82 -34.10
N THR A 409 -19.59 13.80 -34.97
CA THR A 409 -18.35 14.01 -35.70
C THR A 409 -17.12 14.16 -34.80
N SER A 410 -17.26 14.70 -33.58
CA SER A 410 -16.12 14.87 -32.67
C SER A 410 -15.63 13.55 -32.06
N LEU A 411 -16.48 12.52 -32.04
CA LEU A 411 -16.13 11.18 -31.55
C LEU A 411 -15.70 10.24 -32.66
N ARG A 412 -15.93 10.58 -33.92
CA ARG A 412 -15.55 9.73 -35.05
C ARG A 412 -14.06 9.38 -35.04
N GLU A 413 -13.22 10.29 -34.53
CA GLU A 413 -11.78 10.08 -34.38
C GLU A 413 -11.41 9.32 -33.10
N LEU A 414 -12.21 9.44 -32.04
CA LEU A 414 -11.98 8.77 -30.76
C LEU A 414 -12.50 7.34 -30.71
N THR A 415 -13.59 7.03 -31.42
CA THR A 415 -14.23 5.70 -31.43
C THR A 415 -13.22 4.58 -31.72
N PRO A 416 -12.39 4.65 -32.77
CA PRO A 416 -11.40 3.59 -33.05
C PRO A 416 -10.36 3.41 -31.94
N ILE A 417 -10.04 4.48 -31.20
CA ILE A 417 -9.07 4.47 -30.10
C ILE A 417 -9.69 3.81 -28.86
N ILE A 418 -10.94 4.17 -28.53
CA ILE A 418 -11.70 3.55 -27.44
C ILE A 418 -11.89 2.05 -27.72
N GLU A 419 -12.30 1.69 -28.94
CA GLU A 419 -12.49 0.28 -29.34
C GLU A 419 -11.20 -0.53 -29.18
N ARG A 420 -10.07 -0.04 -29.72
CA ARG A 420 -8.76 -0.70 -29.60
C ARG A 420 -8.36 -0.90 -28.14
N PHE A 421 -8.56 0.13 -27.31
CA PHE A 421 -8.27 0.05 -25.89
C PHE A 421 -9.14 -0.98 -25.18
N LEU A 422 -10.46 -0.99 -25.42
CA LEU A 422 -11.37 -1.97 -24.81
C LEU A 422 -11.07 -3.40 -25.26
N THR A 423 -10.70 -3.62 -26.52
CA THR A 423 -10.27 -4.94 -27.02
C THR A 423 -8.99 -5.40 -26.33
N ALA A 424 -8.00 -4.52 -26.20
CA ALA A 424 -6.75 -4.84 -25.50
C ALA A 424 -6.98 -5.08 -23.99
N LEU A 425 -7.87 -4.32 -23.38
CA LEU A 425 -8.29 -4.51 -21.98
C LEU A 425 -9.00 -5.85 -21.79
N ALA A 426 -9.86 -6.26 -22.72
CA ALA A 426 -10.52 -7.57 -22.68
C ALA A 426 -9.50 -8.73 -22.67
N ALA A 427 -8.48 -8.62 -23.51
CA ALA A 427 -7.41 -9.60 -23.64
C ALA A 427 -6.39 -9.59 -22.48
N SER A 428 -6.44 -8.58 -21.60
CA SER A 428 -5.52 -8.47 -20.47
C SER A 428 -5.86 -9.47 -19.35
N GLY A 429 -4.84 -9.84 -18.57
CA GLY A 429 -4.99 -10.70 -17.40
C GLY A 429 -5.52 -9.99 -16.14
N ILE A 430 -6.05 -8.77 -16.28
CA ILE A 430 -6.64 -8.02 -15.16
C ILE A 430 -7.93 -8.71 -14.69
N ASP A 431 -8.23 -8.61 -13.40
CA ASP A 431 -9.49 -9.06 -12.82
C ASP A 431 -10.71 -8.34 -13.43
N GLU A 432 -11.80 -9.08 -13.68
CA GLU A 432 -13.00 -8.55 -14.31
C GLU A 432 -13.68 -7.42 -13.50
N SER A 433 -13.54 -7.43 -12.17
CA SER A 433 -14.10 -6.38 -11.31
C SER A 433 -13.40 -5.02 -11.52
N GLU A 434 -12.13 -5.03 -11.92
CA GLU A 434 -11.33 -3.84 -12.24
C GLU A 434 -11.58 -3.34 -13.67
N LYS A 435 -11.88 -4.25 -14.62
CA LYS A 435 -12.24 -3.89 -16.00
C LYS A 435 -13.61 -3.21 -16.08
N ARG A 436 -14.58 -3.70 -15.29
CA ARG A 436 -16.00 -3.29 -15.37
C ARG A 436 -16.23 -1.77 -15.32
N PRO A 437 -15.64 -0.98 -14.39
CA PRO A 437 -15.86 0.47 -14.34
C PRO A 437 -15.41 1.20 -15.62
N VAL A 438 -14.33 0.74 -16.26
CA VAL A 438 -13.84 1.32 -17.53
C VAL A 438 -14.85 1.05 -18.65
N ILE A 439 -15.36 -0.18 -18.73
CA ILE A 439 -16.33 -0.60 -19.75
C ILE A 439 -17.64 0.18 -19.58
N GLU A 440 -18.13 0.30 -18.34
CA GLU A 440 -19.32 1.09 -18.02
C GLU A 440 -19.13 2.57 -18.37
N ALA A 441 -17.99 3.16 -18.05
CA ALA A 441 -17.70 4.54 -18.42
C ALA A 441 -17.67 4.75 -19.94
N ALA A 442 -17.08 3.82 -20.69
CA ALA A 442 -17.10 3.87 -22.16
C ALA A 442 -18.52 3.74 -22.73
N ALA A 443 -19.36 2.89 -22.14
CA ALA A 443 -20.78 2.79 -22.51
C ALA A 443 -21.55 4.10 -22.24
N GLU A 444 -21.24 4.78 -21.14
CA GLU A 444 -21.82 6.09 -20.82
C GLU A 444 -21.35 7.19 -21.78
N VAL A 445 -20.09 7.13 -22.26
CA VAL A 445 -19.61 8.03 -23.34
C VAL A 445 -20.42 7.82 -24.61
N ALA A 446 -20.70 6.57 -24.98
CA ALA A 446 -21.46 6.22 -26.18
C ALA A 446 -22.90 6.74 -26.16
N LYS A 447 -23.52 6.82 -24.97
CA LYS A 447 -24.90 7.30 -24.79
C LYS A 447 -24.99 8.82 -24.65
N ALA A 448 -23.95 9.49 -24.16
CA ALA A 448 -23.98 10.91 -23.88
C ALA A 448 -24.05 11.76 -25.16
N THR A 449 -24.60 12.97 -25.05
CA THR A 449 -24.65 13.96 -26.14
C THR A 449 -24.32 15.35 -25.62
N GLY A 450 -23.89 16.26 -26.50
CA GLY A 450 -23.59 17.65 -26.16
C GLY A 450 -22.54 17.81 -25.04
N GLU A 451 -22.81 18.71 -24.09
CA GLU A 451 -21.86 19.03 -23.01
C GLU A 451 -21.69 17.92 -21.96
N GLU A 452 -22.70 17.07 -21.74
CA GLU A 452 -22.59 15.94 -20.79
C GLU A 452 -21.45 14.99 -21.19
N LYS A 453 -21.22 14.85 -22.50
CA LYS A 453 -20.20 13.98 -23.07
C LYS A 453 -18.79 14.34 -22.61
N LYS A 454 -18.44 15.63 -22.46
CA LYS A 454 -17.12 16.04 -21.97
C LYS A 454 -16.86 15.53 -20.56
N SER A 455 -17.89 15.56 -19.70
CA SER A 455 -17.81 15.03 -18.33
C SER A 455 -17.64 13.50 -18.32
N LYS A 456 -18.36 12.78 -19.18
CA LYS A 456 -18.21 11.32 -19.32
C LYS A 456 -16.83 10.93 -19.88
N LEU A 457 -16.31 11.68 -20.85
CA LEU A 457 -14.96 11.51 -21.38
C LEU A 457 -13.89 11.74 -20.31
N ALA A 458 -14.03 12.79 -19.48
CA ALA A 458 -13.14 13.03 -18.36
C ALA A 458 -13.14 11.85 -17.35
N THR A 459 -14.32 11.27 -17.10
CA THR A 459 -14.47 10.09 -16.24
C THR A 459 -13.78 8.87 -16.85
N LEU A 460 -14.01 8.58 -18.14
CA LEU A 460 -13.36 7.48 -18.86
C LEU A 460 -11.83 7.64 -18.84
N LYS A 461 -11.32 8.85 -19.08
CA LYS A 461 -9.88 9.13 -19.03
C LYS A 461 -9.27 8.86 -17.66
N GLY A 462 -9.94 9.28 -16.58
CA GLY A 462 -9.48 9.02 -15.22
C GLY A 462 -9.43 7.52 -14.89
N LEU A 463 -10.44 6.78 -15.33
CA LEU A 463 -10.52 5.33 -15.17
C LEU A 463 -9.47 4.59 -16.00
N ALA A 464 -9.26 4.98 -17.26
CA ALA A 464 -8.22 4.43 -18.13
C ALA A 464 -6.84 4.60 -17.49
N ARG A 465 -6.49 5.81 -17.01
CA ARG A 465 -5.24 6.06 -16.27
C ARG A 465 -5.07 5.15 -15.05
N GLY A 466 -6.15 4.88 -14.32
CA GLY A 466 -6.14 3.99 -13.17
C GLY A 466 -5.78 2.56 -13.58
N VAL A 467 -6.47 2.02 -14.57
CA VAL A 467 -6.28 0.65 -15.04
C VAL A 467 -4.92 0.41 -15.70
N LEU A 468 -4.36 1.42 -16.39
CA LEU A 468 -3.02 1.32 -16.98
C LEU A 468 -1.90 1.11 -15.94
N ARG A 469 -2.15 1.45 -14.67
CA ARG A 469 -1.19 1.27 -13.57
C ARG A 469 -1.32 -0.10 -12.87
N LEU A 470 -2.28 -0.93 -13.27
CA LEU A 470 -2.50 -2.24 -12.66
C LEU A 470 -1.47 -3.27 -13.18
N PRO A 471 -0.95 -4.15 -12.29
CA PRO A 471 -0.08 -5.25 -12.71
C PRO A 471 -0.84 -6.24 -13.60
N GLY A 472 -0.17 -6.76 -14.62
CA GLY A 472 -0.77 -7.70 -15.59
C GLY A 472 -1.35 -7.06 -16.86
N MET A 473 -1.20 -5.73 -17.01
CA MET A 473 -1.50 -5.05 -18.27
C MET A 473 -0.55 -5.49 -19.40
N ALA A 474 -1.13 -5.90 -20.53
CA ALA A 474 -0.36 -6.17 -21.74
C ALA A 474 0.24 -4.87 -22.29
N ALA A 475 1.46 -4.90 -22.82
CA ALA A 475 2.14 -3.71 -23.36
C ALA A 475 1.32 -2.99 -24.44
N GLU A 476 0.59 -3.75 -25.26
CA GLU A 476 -0.33 -3.19 -26.27
C GLU A 476 -1.51 -2.44 -25.64
N ALA A 477 -2.04 -2.93 -24.52
CA ALA A 477 -3.10 -2.27 -23.76
C ALA A 477 -2.60 -1.00 -23.06
N VAL A 478 -1.34 -0.99 -22.59
CA VAL A 478 -0.69 0.21 -22.04
C VAL A 478 -0.59 1.28 -23.12
N LYS A 479 0.00 0.96 -24.26
CA LYS A 479 0.14 1.89 -25.38
C LYS A 479 -1.21 2.42 -25.87
N GLY A 480 -2.19 1.53 -26.08
CA GLY A 480 -3.54 1.93 -26.51
C GLY A 480 -4.27 2.80 -25.47
N GLY A 481 -4.03 2.57 -24.17
CA GLY A 481 -4.59 3.40 -23.12
C GLY A 481 -3.94 4.77 -23.00
N GLU A 482 -2.62 4.88 -23.21
CA GLU A 482 -1.91 6.16 -23.27
C GLU A 482 -2.41 7.01 -24.46
N GLU A 483 -2.50 6.40 -25.65
CA GLU A 483 -3.09 7.02 -26.85
C GLU A 483 -4.51 7.53 -26.56
N LEU A 484 -5.33 6.74 -25.87
CA LEU A 484 -6.69 7.14 -25.48
C LEU A 484 -6.69 8.34 -24.53
N VAL A 485 -5.84 8.33 -23.51
CA VAL A 485 -5.76 9.38 -22.50
C VAL A 485 -5.37 10.73 -23.11
N GLU A 486 -4.42 10.72 -24.03
CA GLU A 486 -3.99 11.92 -24.77
C GLU A 486 -5.08 12.42 -25.71
N ALA A 487 -5.70 11.51 -26.49
CA ALA A 487 -6.78 11.87 -27.40
C ALA A 487 -7.98 12.48 -26.66
N ILE A 488 -8.37 11.90 -25.52
CA ILE A 488 -9.43 12.49 -24.69
C ILE A 488 -9.01 13.86 -24.16
N GLN A 489 -7.77 14.04 -23.70
CA GLN A 489 -7.29 15.35 -23.24
C GLN A 489 -7.41 16.40 -24.34
N HIS A 490 -7.08 16.07 -25.58
CA HIS A 490 -7.21 16.99 -26.71
C HIS A 490 -8.66 17.41 -26.97
N VAL A 491 -9.62 16.49 -26.83
CA VAL A 491 -11.05 16.76 -27.07
C VAL A 491 -11.72 17.56 -25.94
N ILE A 492 -11.24 17.41 -24.69
CA ILE A 492 -11.81 18.14 -23.53
C ILE A 492 -11.16 19.52 -23.29
N SER A 493 -9.99 19.78 -23.88
CA SER A 493 -9.30 21.08 -23.79
C SER A 493 -9.87 22.03 -24.82
#